data_AF-A0A3S4J5B9-F1
#
_entry.id   AF-A0A3S4J5B9-F1
#
_cell.length_a   1.000
_cell.length_b   1.000
_cell.length_c   1.000
_cell.angle_alpha   90.00
_cell.angle_beta   90.00
_cell.angle_gamma   90.00
#
_symmetry.space_group_name_H-M   'P 1'
#
loop_
_entity.id
_entity.type
_entity.pdbx_description
1 polymer ?
#
loop_
_entity_poly.entity_id
_entity_poly.type
_entity_poly.pdbx_seq_one_letter_code
_entity_poly.pdbx_strand_id
1 'polypeptide(L)'
;MVSHERRVVFFDLDGTLHQQDMFGSFLRYLLRRQPLNALLVLPLLPIIGIGLLVKGRAARWPMSLLLWGCTFGHSETRLQAHQADFVRWFRANVTAFPVVQERLTTYLLSSDADIWLITGSPQSLVEQVYFDTPWLPRVNLIASQMARRYGAGY
;
A
#
# COMPACT_ATOMS: atom_id res chain seq x y z
N MET A 1 -4.12 -24.69 34.57
CA MET A 1 -4.36 -24.19 33.21
C MET A 1 -3.09 -23.53 32.73
N VAL A 2 -2.38 -24.14 31.79
CA VAL A 2 -1.19 -23.54 31.18
C VAL A 2 -1.67 -22.43 30.25
N SER A 3 -1.41 -21.18 30.62
CA SER A 3 -1.60 -20.04 29.72
C SER A 3 -0.55 -20.18 28.63
N HIS A 4 -0.91 -20.73 27.47
CA HIS A 4 -0.06 -20.59 26.29
C HIS A 4 -0.04 -19.10 25.93
N GLU A 5 1.04 -18.41 26.31
CA GLU A 5 1.32 -17.06 25.81
C GLU A 5 1.43 -17.14 24.29
N ARG A 6 0.35 -16.78 23.61
CA ARG A 6 0.28 -16.71 22.16
C ARG A 6 1.23 -15.61 21.71
N ARG A 7 2.20 -15.96 20.86
CA ARG A 7 3.22 -15.01 20.41
C ARG A 7 2.64 -14.13 19.32
N VAL A 8 2.75 -12.82 19.48
CA VAL A 8 2.30 -11.87 18.45
C VAL A 8 3.49 -11.51 17.55
N VAL A 9 3.40 -11.82 16.26
CA VAL A 9 4.47 -11.55 15.29
C VAL A 9 4.00 -10.49 14.29
N PHE A 10 4.76 -9.41 14.20
CA PHE A 10 4.49 -8.32 13.27
C PHE A 10 5.33 -8.45 12.01
N PHE A 11 4.68 -8.38 10.85
CA PHE A 11 5.31 -8.30 9.55
C PHE A 11 4.99 -6.96 8.91
N ASP A 12 5.98 -6.33 8.31
CA ASP A 12 5.75 -5.27 7.34
C ASP A 12 5.47 -5.90 5.96
N LEU A 13 4.95 -5.12 5.01
CA LEU A 13 4.70 -5.56 3.65
C LEU A 13 5.70 -4.97 2.65
N ASP A 14 5.80 -3.64 2.64
CA ASP A 14 6.66 -2.91 1.71
C ASP A 14 8.12 -3.02 2.15
N GLY A 15 9.02 -3.49 1.28
CA GLY A 15 10.44 -3.67 1.61
C GLY A 15 10.77 -4.92 2.44
N THR A 16 9.77 -5.72 2.82
CA THR A 16 9.92 -6.95 3.61
C THR A 16 9.32 -8.15 2.89
N LEU A 17 8.05 -8.11 2.45
CA LEU A 17 7.45 -9.17 1.63
C LEU A 17 7.82 -9.04 0.15
N HIS A 18 8.00 -7.81 -0.34
CA HIS A 18 8.52 -7.54 -1.68
C HIS A 18 9.46 -6.31 -1.69
N GLN A 19 10.36 -6.25 -2.67
CA GLN A 19 11.36 -5.16 -2.77
C GLN A 19 10.78 -3.78 -3.05
N GLN A 20 9.62 -3.73 -3.68
CA GLN A 20 9.06 -2.49 -4.20
C GLN A 20 8.22 -1.79 -3.12
N ASP A 21 8.13 -0.47 -3.21
CA ASP A 21 7.13 0.31 -2.47
C ASP A 21 5.84 0.31 -3.30
N MET A 22 4.80 -0.39 -2.82
CA MET A 22 3.54 -0.55 -3.54
C MET A 22 2.84 0.80 -3.73
N PHE A 23 2.73 1.61 -2.69
CA PHE A 23 2.08 2.92 -2.76
C PHE A 23 2.86 3.90 -3.64
N GLY A 24 4.18 3.99 -3.48
CA GLY A 24 5.02 4.83 -4.34
C GLY A 24 4.99 4.40 -5.81
N SER A 25 4.88 3.10 -6.08
CA SER A 25 4.74 2.58 -7.44
C SER A 25 3.36 2.89 -8.02
N PHE A 26 2.31 2.86 -7.21
CA PHE A 26 0.96 3.27 -7.60
C PHE A 26 0.90 4.75 -7.96
N LEU A 27 1.50 5.64 -7.17
CA LEU A 27 1.57 7.07 -7.47
C LEU A 27 2.31 7.34 -8.79
N ARG A 28 3.47 6.68 -8.99
CA ARG A 28 4.23 6.77 -10.24
C ARG A 28 3.42 6.25 -11.44
N TYR A 29 2.62 5.20 -11.24
CA TYR A 29 1.72 4.67 -12.26
C TYR A 29 0.62 5.66 -12.64
N LEU A 30 -0.04 6.28 -11.65
CA LEU A 30 -1.08 7.29 -11.88
C LEU A 30 -0.54 8.51 -12.63
N LEU A 31 0.60 9.06 -12.21
CA LEU A 31 1.23 10.22 -12.85
C LEU A 31 1.57 9.96 -14.33
N ARG A 32 2.00 8.75 -14.67
CA ARG A 32 2.29 8.38 -16.08
C ARG A 32 1.04 8.22 -16.92
N ARG A 33 -0.07 7.75 -16.34
CA ARG A 33 -1.34 7.49 -17.04
C ARG A 33 -2.25 8.72 -17.12
N GLN A 34 -2.00 9.75 -16.30
CA GLN A 34 -2.85 10.93 -16.17
C GLN A 34 -2.05 12.24 -16.32
N PRO A 35 -1.67 12.62 -17.56
CA PRO A 35 -0.85 13.80 -17.81
C PRO A 35 -1.53 15.12 -17.38
N LEU A 36 -2.86 15.19 -17.43
CA LEU A 36 -3.61 16.36 -16.96
C LEU A 36 -3.46 16.55 -15.44
N ASN A 37 -3.52 15.47 -14.67
CA ASN A 37 -3.29 15.50 -13.23
C ASN A 37 -1.82 15.76 -12.91
N ALA A 38 -0.88 15.32 -13.74
CA ALA A 38 0.53 15.69 -13.60
C ALA A 38 0.74 17.21 -13.72
N LEU A 39 0.00 17.89 -14.60
CA LEU A 39 0.02 19.36 -14.71
C LEU A 39 -0.49 20.05 -13.43
N LEU A 40 -1.47 19.46 -12.74
CA LEU A 40 -1.94 19.94 -11.42
C LEU A 40 -0.94 19.65 -10.30
N VAL A 41 -0.28 18.48 -10.35
CA VAL A 41 0.70 18.08 -9.32
C VAL A 41 1.97 18.92 -9.40
N LEU A 42 2.44 19.28 -10.60
CA LEU A 42 3.66 20.07 -10.81
C LEU A 42 3.75 21.35 -9.96
N PRO A 43 2.73 22.25 -9.93
CA PRO A 43 2.75 23.43 -9.07
C PRO A 43 2.58 23.11 -7.57
N LEU A 44 2.06 21.92 -7.21
CA LEU A 44 1.94 21.48 -5.82
C LEU A 44 3.22 20.83 -5.28
N LEU A 45 4.12 20.36 -6.16
CA LEU A 45 5.37 19.70 -5.77
C LEU A 45 6.24 20.52 -4.80
N PRO A 46 6.40 21.85 -4.93
CA PRO A 46 7.14 22.64 -3.95
C PRO A 46 6.53 22.56 -2.54
N ILE A 47 5.20 22.65 -2.44
CA ILE A 47 4.48 22.56 -1.16
C ILE A 47 4.64 21.16 -0.55
N ILE A 48 4.46 20.12 -1.38
CA ILE A 48 4.64 18.73 -0.98
C ILE A 48 6.09 18.49 -0.53
N GLY A 49 7.07 18.97 -1.29
CA GLY A 49 8.49 18.85 -1.00
C GLY A 49 8.89 19.51 0.31
N ILE A 50 8.46 20.75 0.56
CA ILE A 50 8.66 21.45 1.83
C ILE A 50 8.02 20.66 2.98
N GLY A 51 6.80 20.16 2.77
CA GLY A 51 6.10 19.34 3.75
C GLY A 51 6.87 18.07 4.15
N LEU A 52 7.44 17.38 3.17
CA LEU A 52 8.25 16.19 3.38
C LEU A 52 9.60 16.52 4.05
N LEU A 53 10.19 17.68 3.77
CA LEU A 53 11.43 18.13 4.42
C LEU A 53 11.20 18.46 5.89
N VAL A 54 10.08 19.11 6.22
CA VAL A 54 9.78 19.55 7.61
C VAL A 54 9.21 18.42 8.47
N LYS A 55 8.33 17.58 7.92
CA LYS A 55 7.59 16.54 8.67
C LYS A 55 8.09 15.12 8.42
N GLY A 56 9.07 14.95 7.53
CA GLY A 56 9.63 13.65 7.16
C GLY A 56 8.95 13.02 5.94
N ARG A 57 9.66 12.05 5.34
CA ARG A 57 9.31 11.39 4.07
C ARG A 57 7.98 10.61 4.10
N ALA A 58 7.51 10.22 5.28
CA ALA A 58 6.29 9.45 5.48
C ALA A 58 5.13 10.29 6.06
N ALA A 59 5.24 11.62 6.02
CA ALA A 59 4.16 12.48 6.50
C ALA A 59 2.86 12.19 5.72
N ARG A 60 1.75 12.04 6.44
CA ARG A 60 0.45 11.70 5.85
C ARG A 60 -0.09 12.81 4.95
N TRP A 61 0.07 14.08 5.35
CA TRP A 61 -0.53 15.20 4.63
C TRP A 61 0.09 15.46 3.24
N PRO A 62 1.43 15.44 3.03
CA PRO A 62 1.99 15.64 1.70
C PRO A 62 1.66 14.46 0.79
N MET A 63 1.62 13.23 1.33
CA MET A 63 1.23 12.03 0.59
C MET A 63 -0.25 12.05 0.21
N SER A 64 -1.13 12.51 1.11
CA SER A 64 -2.56 12.71 0.84
C SER A 64 -2.78 13.78 -0.23
N LEU A 65 -2.05 14.90 -0.18
CA LEU A 65 -2.11 15.95 -1.21
C LEU A 65 -1.61 15.47 -2.57
N LEU A 66 -0.52 14.68 -2.59
CA LEU A 66 0.01 14.09 -3.82
C LEU A 66 -0.99 13.10 -4.44
N LEU A 67 -1.55 12.20 -3.63
CA LEU A 67 -2.57 11.26 -4.08
C LEU A 67 -3.82 11.99 -4.59
N TRP A 68 -4.25 13.04 -3.88
CA TRP A 68 -5.38 13.87 -4.28
C TRP A 68 -5.10 14.54 -5.63
N GLY A 69 -3.94 15.16 -5.82
CA GLY A 69 -3.56 15.77 -7.10
C GLY A 69 -3.56 14.74 -8.24
N CYS A 70 -3.06 13.53 -7.98
CA CYS A 70 -3.05 12.42 -8.94
C CYS A 70 -4.44 11.86 -9.27
N THR A 71 -5.47 12.17 -8.52
CA THR A 71 -6.81 11.56 -8.65
C THR A 71 -7.94 12.58 -8.76
N PHE A 72 -7.61 13.87 -8.65
CA PHE A 72 -8.54 14.98 -8.72
C PHE A 72 -9.36 14.93 -10.02
N GLY A 73 -10.68 15.14 -9.88
CA GLY A 73 -11.59 15.22 -11.03
C GLY A 73 -11.97 13.88 -11.67
N HIS A 74 -11.55 12.73 -11.11
CA HIS A 74 -11.92 11.42 -11.64
C HIS A 74 -13.09 10.77 -10.88
N SER A 75 -13.95 10.07 -11.63
CA SER A 75 -15.02 9.26 -11.07
C SER A 75 -14.46 8.06 -10.30
N GLU A 76 -15.25 7.50 -9.38
CA GLU A 76 -14.85 6.32 -8.62
C GLU A 76 -14.54 5.14 -9.52
N THR A 77 -15.41 4.92 -10.51
CA THR A 77 -15.28 3.85 -11.49
C THR A 77 -13.95 3.93 -12.23
N ARG A 78 -13.49 5.14 -12.57
CA ARG A 78 -12.21 5.35 -13.23
C ARG A 78 -11.03 5.13 -12.29
N LEU A 79 -11.14 5.56 -11.03
CA LEU A 79 -10.11 5.31 -10.03
C LEU A 79 -9.98 3.81 -9.70
N GLN A 80 -11.11 3.10 -9.56
CA GLN A 80 -11.15 1.66 -9.37
C GLN A 80 -10.57 0.92 -10.58
N ALA A 81 -10.88 1.36 -11.81
CA ALA A 81 -10.27 0.81 -13.02
C ALA A 81 -8.74 1.00 -13.04
N HIS A 82 -8.25 2.20 -12.71
CA HIS A 82 -6.82 2.47 -12.61
C HIS A 82 -6.14 1.64 -11.51
N GLN A 83 -6.82 1.42 -10.39
CA GLN A 83 -6.36 0.55 -9.32
C GLN A 83 -6.27 -0.91 -9.78
N ALA A 84 -7.30 -1.45 -10.44
CA ALA A 84 -7.29 -2.80 -10.97
C ALA A 84 -6.20 -3.00 -12.05
N ASP A 85 -6.03 -2.02 -12.95
CA ASP A 85 -4.97 -2.03 -13.96
C ASP A 85 -3.57 -1.99 -13.30
N PHE A 86 -3.40 -1.16 -12.28
CA PHE A 86 -2.17 -1.12 -11.50
C PHE A 86 -1.90 -2.45 -10.82
N VAL A 87 -2.89 -3.08 -10.19
CA VAL A 87 -2.74 -4.38 -9.53
C VAL A 87 -2.24 -5.42 -10.53
N ARG A 88 -2.84 -5.50 -11.72
CA ARG A 88 -2.38 -6.43 -12.78
C ARG A 88 -0.94 -6.15 -13.20
N TRP A 89 -0.60 -4.88 -13.43
CA TRP A 89 0.76 -4.47 -13.78
C TRP A 89 1.76 -4.77 -12.65
N PHE A 90 1.44 -4.43 -11.42
CA PHE A 90 2.28 -4.59 -10.25
C PHE A 90 2.56 -6.07 -9.99
N ARG A 91 1.54 -6.93 -10.04
CA ARG A 91 1.71 -8.38 -9.91
C ARG A 91 2.64 -8.99 -10.96
N ALA A 92 2.64 -8.46 -12.18
CA ALA A 92 3.55 -8.92 -13.24
C ALA A 92 5.00 -8.40 -13.09
N ASN A 93 5.22 -7.34 -12.29
CA ASN A 93 6.51 -6.67 -12.15
C ASN A 93 7.10 -6.77 -10.74
N VAL A 94 6.35 -7.30 -9.77
CA VAL A 94 6.78 -7.38 -8.37
C VAL A 94 7.72 -8.57 -8.17
N THR A 95 8.89 -8.28 -7.61
CA THR A 95 9.83 -9.31 -7.17
C THR A 95 9.57 -9.58 -5.69
N ALA A 96 8.93 -10.72 -5.41
CA ALA A 96 8.73 -11.20 -4.05
C ALA A 96 10.06 -11.67 -3.43
N PHE A 97 10.19 -11.58 -2.10
CA PHE A 97 11.30 -12.20 -1.39
C PHE A 97 10.93 -13.64 -0.99
N PRO A 98 11.46 -14.67 -1.67
CA PRO A 98 11.06 -16.07 -1.43
C PRO A 98 11.31 -16.51 0.01
N VAL A 99 12.42 -16.05 0.62
CA VAL A 99 12.79 -16.37 2.01
C VAL A 99 11.78 -15.82 3.02
N VAL A 100 11.19 -14.65 2.77
CA VAL A 100 10.21 -14.05 3.69
C VAL A 100 8.84 -14.72 3.54
N GLN A 101 8.47 -15.14 2.33
CA GLN A 101 7.27 -15.95 2.11
C GLN A 101 7.36 -17.32 2.79
N GLU A 102 8.52 -17.96 2.75
CA GLU A 102 8.77 -19.23 3.42
C GLU A 102 8.66 -19.08 4.94
N ARG A 103 9.26 -18.04 5.52
CA ARG A 103 9.13 -17.73 6.95
C ARG A 103 7.69 -17.45 7.35
N LEU A 104 6.97 -16.64 6.58
CA LEU A 104 5.55 -16.37 6.82
C LEU A 104 4.73 -17.67 6.80
N THR A 105 5.01 -18.55 5.84
CA THR A 105 4.35 -19.87 5.74
C THR A 105 4.65 -20.73 6.97
N THR A 106 5.90 -20.77 7.43
CA THR A 106 6.29 -21.50 8.65
C THR A 106 5.57 -20.98 9.89
N TYR A 107 5.47 -19.66 10.07
CA TYR A 107 4.73 -19.07 11.19
C TYR A 107 3.22 -19.31 11.09
N LEU A 108 2.66 -19.32 9.88
CA LEU A 108 1.25 -19.64 9.68
C LEU A 108 0.95 -21.11 10.00
N LEU A 109 1.92 -22.01 9.82
CA LEU A 109 1.77 -23.42 10.17
C LEU A 109 1.98 -23.67 11.67
N SER A 110 2.68 -22.77 12.38
CA SER A 110 2.81 -22.84 13.84
C SER A 110 1.51 -22.37 14.52
N SER A 111 0.92 -23.21 15.35
CA SER A 111 -0.34 -22.92 16.07
C SER A 111 -0.18 -22.00 17.28
N ASP A 112 1.02 -21.49 17.54
CA ASP A 112 1.39 -20.74 18.74
C ASP A 112 1.68 -19.25 18.49
N ALA A 113 1.40 -18.76 17.26
CA ALA A 113 1.64 -17.38 16.88
C ALA A 113 0.42 -16.74 16.19
N ASP A 114 0.08 -15.52 16.59
CA ASP A 114 -0.86 -14.66 15.89
C ASP A 114 -0.07 -13.68 15.01
N ILE A 115 -0.37 -13.67 13.72
CA ILE A 115 0.38 -12.89 12.74
C ILE A 115 -0.37 -11.60 12.42
N TRP A 116 0.33 -10.49 12.56
CA TRP A 116 -0.17 -9.15 12.26
C TRP A 116 0.66 -8.57 11.12
N LEU A 117 0.00 -8.22 10.02
CA LEU A 117 0.60 -7.56 8.87
C LEU A 117 0.30 -6.06 8.96
N ILE A 118 1.35 -5.25 9.10
CA ILE A 118 1.24 -3.79 9.22
C ILE A 118 1.83 -3.18 7.95
N THR A 119 1.10 -2.31 7.27
CA THR A 119 1.62 -1.61 6.09
C THR A 119 1.09 -0.19 5.99
N GLY A 120 1.96 0.72 5.53
CA GLY A 120 1.56 2.08 5.18
C GLY A 120 0.74 2.15 3.89
N SER A 121 0.73 1.09 3.10
CA SER A 121 0.02 1.04 1.83
C SER A 121 -1.51 0.94 2.01
N PRO A 122 -2.31 1.42 1.04
CA PRO A 122 -3.76 1.30 1.07
C PRO A 122 -4.25 -0.14 1.19
N GLN A 123 -5.17 -0.40 2.13
CA GLN A 123 -5.75 -1.73 2.36
C GLN A 123 -6.33 -2.34 1.07
N SER A 124 -7.07 -1.54 0.30
CA SER A 124 -7.70 -2.00 -0.94
C SER A 124 -6.68 -2.43 -2.01
N LEU A 125 -5.45 -1.89 -1.99
CA LEU A 125 -4.37 -2.32 -2.88
C LEU A 125 -3.78 -3.64 -2.39
N VAL A 126 -3.51 -3.78 -1.10
CA VAL A 126 -2.98 -5.01 -0.49
C VAL A 126 -3.91 -6.18 -0.79
N GLU A 127 -5.21 -6.01 -0.51
CA GLU A 127 -6.21 -7.05 -0.72
C GLU A 127 -6.31 -7.47 -2.18
N GLN A 128 -6.24 -6.53 -3.13
CA GLN A 128 -6.31 -6.84 -4.56
C GLN A 128 -5.01 -7.44 -5.11
N VAL A 129 -3.85 -7.08 -4.59
CA VAL A 129 -2.56 -7.66 -5.02
C VAL A 129 -2.43 -9.10 -4.53
N TYR A 130 -2.88 -9.38 -3.30
CA TYR A 130 -2.67 -10.64 -2.60
C TYR A 130 -3.94 -11.49 -2.45
N PHE A 131 -5.01 -11.20 -3.20
CA PHE A 131 -6.31 -11.86 -3.05
C PHE A 131 -6.24 -13.39 -3.19
N ASP A 132 -5.30 -13.90 -3.99
CA ASP A 132 -5.12 -15.32 -4.30
C ASP A 132 -4.08 -15.99 -3.40
N THR A 133 -3.54 -15.28 -2.41
CA THR A 133 -2.59 -15.86 -1.48
C THR A 133 -3.29 -16.58 -0.34
N PRO A 134 -2.84 -17.80 0.02
CA PRO A 134 -3.47 -18.60 1.07
C PRO A 134 -3.24 -18.02 2.48
N TRP A 135 -2.32 -17.06 2.61
CA TRP A 135 -1.95 -16.46 3.89
C TRP A 135 -2.76 -15.22 4.26
N LEU A 136 -3.27 -14.45 3.28
CA LEU A 136 -3.97 -13.19 3.57
C LEU A 136 -5.18 -13.36 4.50
N PRO A 137 -6.05 -14.38 4.36
CA PRO A 137 -7.18 -14.59 5.27
C PRO A 137 -6.77 -15.04 6.68
N ARG A 138 -5.49 -15.40 6.88
CA ARG A 138 -4.96 -15.98 8.11
C ARG A 138 -4.11 -15.00 8.93
N VAL A 139 -3.99 -13.76 8.46
CA VAL A 139 -3.26 -12.69 9.15
C VAL A 139 -4.21 -11.54 9.50
N ASN A 140 -3.91 -10.81 10.57
CA ASN A 140 -4.60 -9.58 10.91
C ASN A 140 -3.94 -8.42 10.15
N LEU A 141 -4.64 -7.82 9.19
CA LEU A 141 -4.13 -6.73 8.37
C LEU A 141 -4.44 -5.36 8.99
N ILE A 142 -3.39 -4.59 9.29
CA ILE A 142 -3.45 -3.16 9.60
C ILE A 142 -2.84 -2.40 8.42
N ALA A 143 -3.69 -1.74 7.65
CA ALA A 143 -3.30 -0.99 6.46
C ALA A 143 -3.91 0.41 6.45
N SER A 144 -3.34 1.31 5.65
CA SER A 144 -3.89 2.65 5.49
C SER A 144 -5.26 2.60 4.81
N GLN A 145 -6.19 3.45 5.26
CA GLN A 145 -7.48 3.64 4.61
C GLN A 145 -7.40 4.81 3.64
N MET A 146 -7.93 4.63 2.44
CA MET A 146 -8.13 5.71 1.48
C MET A 146 -9.57 6.20 1.57
N ALA A 147 -9.75 7.49 1.85
CA ALA A 147 -11.04 8.15 1.82
C ALA A 147 -11.22 8.96 0.53
N ARG A 148 -12.46 9.09 0.08
CA ARG A 148 -12.82 9.89 -1.09
C ARG A 148 -13.33 11.27 -0.67
N ARG A 149 -12.82 12.30 -1.34
CA ARG A 149 -13.40 13.66 -1.41
C ARG A 149 -13.52 14.05 -2.89
N TYR A 150 -12.95 15.18 -3.31
CA TYR A 150 -12.79 15.54 -4.73
C TYR A 150 -11.65 14.77 -5.46
N GLY A 151 -11.10 13.75 -4.79
CA GLY A 151 -9.98 12.90 -5.14
C GLY A 151 -9.75 11.89 -4.01
N ALA A 152 -8.73 11.04 -4.11
CA ALA A 152 -8.32 10.10 -3.08
C ALA A 152 -7.32 10.73 -2.09
N GLY A 153 -7.41 10.38 -0.82
CA GLY A 153 -6.51 10.83 0.25
C GLY A 153 -6.55 9.93 1.48
N TYR A 154 -5.59 10.14 2.39
CA TYR A 154 -5.50 9.51 3.72
C TYR A 154 -6.16 10.31 4.83
#